data_AF-F7A8R0-F1
#
_entry.id   AF-F7A8R0-F1
#
_cell.length_a   1.000
_cell.length_b   1.000
_cell.length_c   1.000
_cell.angle_alpha   90.00
_cell.angle_beta   90.00
_cell.angle_gamma   90.00
#
_symmetry.space_group_name_H-M   'P 1'
#
loop_
_entity.id
_entity.type
_entity.pdbx_description
1 polymer ?
#
loop_
_entity_poly.entity_id
_entity_poly.type
_entity_poly.pdbx_seq_one_letter_code
_entity_poly.pdbx_strand_id
1 'polypeptide(L)'
;ATVDDDASGWELGVPEKMEKSSTSWVDITQDFEDACRELKLGELLHDKLFGLFEAMSAIEMMDPKMDAGMIGNQVNRKVLNFEQAIKDGTIKIKDLSLPELIGIMDTCFCCLITWLEGHSLAQTVFTCLYIHNPDFIEDPAMKAFALGILKICDIAREKVNKAAVFEEEDFQSMTYGFKMANSVTDLRVTGMLKDVEDDLQRRVKSTRSRQGEERDPEVELETSAVAEAQKLMVQAADLLSAIHTSLHHGIQAQNGTTKGDHPIMMGFEPLVNQRLLPPTFPRYAKIIKREEMVNYFSRLIDRIKTVCEVVNLPNLHCILDFFCEFSEQSPCVLSRSLLQTTFLVDNKKVFGTHLMQDMVKDALRSFVSPPVLSPKCCLYNNHQAKDCIDSFVTHCVRPFCS
;
A
#
# COMPACT_ATOMS: atom_id res chain seq x y z
N ALA A 1 3.81 54.59 0.46
CA ALA A 1 2.36 54.57 0.23
C ALA A 1 1.78 53.74 1.35
N THR A 2 0.76 54.26 2.04
CA THR A 2 0.03 53.52 3.07
C THR A 2 -0.63 52.31 2.44
N VAL A 3 -0.42 51.13 3.03
CA VAL A 3 -1.27 49.98 2.79
C VAL A 3 -2.41 50.14 3.79
N ASP A 4 -3.62 50.37 3.31
CA ASP A 4 -4.79 50.40 4.17
C ASP A 4 -5.05 48.97 4.65
N ASP A 5 -4.96 48.75 5.96
CA ASP A 5 -5.39 47.50 6.60
C ASP A 5 -6.92 47.43 6.52
N ASP A 6 -7.43 46.76 5.48
CA ASP A 6 -8.86 46.50 5.31
C ASP A 6 -9.31 45.33 6.22
N ALA A 7 -9.12 45.52 7.53
CA ALA A 7 -9.46 44.58 8.60
C ALA A 7 -10.99 44.51 8.88
N SER A 8 -11.80 44.84 7.87
CA SER A 8 -13.27 45.02 7.99
C SER A 8 -14.10 43.79 7.62
N GLY A 9 -13.48 42.71 7.14
CA GLY A 9 -14.16 41.53 6.58
C GLY A 9 -14.25 40.28 7.46
N TRP A 10 -13.62 40.26 8.64
CA TRP A 10 -13.55 39.07 9.50
C TRP A 10 -14.26 39.29 10.83
N GLU A 11 -15.61 39.33 10.81
CA GLU A 11 -16.37 39.15 12.04
C GLU A 11 -16.10 37.74 12.59
N LEU A 12 -15.40 37.65 13.72
CA LEU A 12 -15.23 36.44 14.52
C LEU A 12 -16.55 36.08 15.23
N GLY A 13 -17.60 35.83 14.44
CA GLY A 13 -18.85 35.27 14.93
C GLY A 13 -18.59 33.93 15.59
N VAL A 14 -19.18 33.71 16.77
CA VAL A 14 -19.11 32.43 17.48
C VAL A 14 -19.59 31.33 16.53
N PRO A 15 -18.77 30.32 16.19
CA PRO A 15 -19.18 29.29 15.25
C PRO A 15 -20.45 28.58 15.74
N GLU A 16 -21.43 28.30 14.88
CA GLU A 16 -22.72 27.65 15.25
C GLU A 16 -22.57 26.32 16.03
N LYS A 17 -21.39 25.71 16.02
CA LYS A 17 -21.04 24.52 16.82
C LYS A 17 -20.80 24.83 18.29
N MET A 18 -20.28 26.01 18.63
CA MET A 18 -20.05 26.45 20.01
C MET A 18 -21.37 26.78 20.72
N GLU A 19 -22.34 27.39 20.04
CA GLU A 19 -23.68 27.65 20.59
C GLU A 19 -24.44 26.38 21.02
N LYS A 20 -24.11 25.23 20.40
CA LYS A 20 -24.71 23.93 20.71
C LYS A 20 -24.00 23.18 21.85
N SER A 21 -22.94 23.74 22.42
CA SER A 21 -22.26 23.20 23.60
C SER A 21 -22.85 23.79 24.88
N SER A 22 -23.04 22.97 25.92
CA SER A 22 -23.50 23.44 27.25
C SER A 22 -22.38 24.11 28.06
N THR A 23 -21.45 24.79 27.38
CA THR A 23 -20.18 25.28 27.92
C THR A 23 -20.13 26.79 27.75
N SER A 24 -19.95 27.51 28.85
CA SER A 24 -19.75 28.97 28.82
C SER A 24 -18.33 29.29 28.36
N TRP A 25 -18.20 29.81 27.14
CA TRP A 25 -16.94 30.35 26.63
C TRP A 25 -16.73 31.78 27.14
N VAL A 26 -15.50 32.11 27.49
CA VAL A 26 -15.07 33.46 27.90
C VAL A 26 -13.94 33.87 26.97
N ASP A 27 -14.06 35.04 26.35
CA ASP A 27 -12.98 35.61 25.56
C ASP A 27 -11.89 36.16 26.48
N ILE A 28 -10.65 35.74 26.24
CA ILE A 28 -9.45 36.14 26.99
C ILE A 28 -8.40 36.81 26.09
N THR A 29 -8.77 37.20 24.86
CA THR A 29 -7.83 37.68 23.85
C THR A 29 -7.04 38.90 24.34
N GLN A 30 -7.73 39.90 24.91
CA GLN A 30 -7.05 41.10 25.41
C GLN A 30 -6.16 40.82 26.64
N ASP A 31 -6.65 40.02 27.60
CA ASP A 31 -5.88 39.63 28.79
C ASP A 31 -4.60 38.87 28.41
N PHE A 32 -4.68 38.03 27.38
CA PHE A 32 -3.55 37.27 26.87
C PHE A 32 -2.54 38.16 26.11
N GLU A 33 -3.01 39.08 25.26
CA GLU A 33 -2.14 40.07 24.61
C GLU A 33 -1.42 40.96 25.62
N ASP A 34 -2.14 41.45 26.63
CA ASP A 34 -1.60 42.34 27.66
C ASP A 34 -0.48 41.63 28.45
N ALA A 35 -0.70 40.37 28.84
CA ALA A 35 0.33 39.54 29.47
C ALA A 35 1.53 39.25 28.54
N CYS A 36 1.31 39.04 27.24
CA CYS A 36 2.39 38.84 26.28
C CYS A 36 3.31 40.06 26.14
N ARG A 37 2.82 41.28 26.40
CA ARG A 37 3.64 42.52 26.35
C ARG A 37 4.64 42.62 27.52
N GLU A 38 4.52 41.79 28.56
CA GLU A 38 5.49 41.73 29.66
C GLU A 38 6.76 40.93 29.29
N LEU A 39 6.69 40.06 28.27
CA LEU A 39 7.81 39.24 27.80
C LEU A 39 8.87 40.08 27.07
N LYS A 40 10.14 39.86 27.40
CA LYS A 40 11.27 40.51 26.72
C LYS A 40 11.70 39.73 25.48
N LEU A 41 12.44 40.40 24.59
CA LEU A 41 13.05 39.79 23.42
C LEU A 41 13.91 38.58 23.82
N GLY A 42 13.54 37.39 23.36
CA GLY A 42 14.23 36.13 23.64
C GLY A 42 13.71 35.36 24.85
N GLU A 43 12.72 35.87 25.59
CA GLU A 43 11.98 35.11 26.59
C GLU A 43 10.87 34.27 25.91
N LEU A 44 10.69 33.01 26.32
CA LEU A 44 9.65 32.11 25.84
C LEU A 44 8.96 31.46 27.03
N LEU A 45 7.63 31.57 27.11
CA LEU A 45 6.83 30.91 28.13
C LEU A 45 6.37 29.54 27.62
N HIS A 46 6.84 28.46 28.26
CA HIS A 46 6.43 27.08 27.98
C HIS A 46 6.49 26.22 29.25
N ASP A 47 5.90 25.02 29.21
CA ASP A 47 6.02 24.08 30.33
C ASP A 47 7.45 23.54 30.48
N LYS A 48 7.86 23.20 31.71
CA LYS A 48 9.21 22.71 32.04
C LYS A 48 9.57 21.39 31.37
N LEU A 49 8.57 20.59 30.97
CA LEU A 49 8.76 19.32 30.26
C LEU A 49 8.77 19.48 28.74
N PHE A 50 8.29 20.61 28.21
CA PHE A 50 8.25 20.86 26.77
C PHE A 50 9.63 21.18 26.22
N GLY A 51 10.11 20.37 25.28
CA GLY A 51 11.42 20.54 24.66
C GLY A 51 11.35 21.42 23.41
N LEU A 52 12.30 22.35 23.24
CA LEU A 52 12.39 23.15 22.00
C LEU A 52 12.60 22.30 20.73
N PHE A 53 13.08 21.06 20.87
CA PHE A 53 13.14 20.10 19.77
C PHE A 53 11.75 19.63 19.31
N GLU A 54 10.78 19.51 20.23
CA GLU A 54 9.39 19.17 19.91
C GLU A 54 8.73 20.32 19.12
N ALA A 55 9.06 21.57 19.48
CA ALA A 55 8.63 22.76 18.74
C ALA A 55 9.11 22.79 17.28
N MET A 56 10.20 22.09 16.93
CA MET A 56 10.64 21.98 15.52
C MET A 56 9.69 21.16 14.63
N SER A 57 8.76 20.41 15.22
CA SER A 57 7.70 19.67 14.52
C SER A 57 6.37 20.44 14.42
N ALA A 58 6.27 21.62 15.02
CA ALA A 58 5.05 22.42 15.02
C ALA A 58 4.75 22.97 13.61
N ILE A 59 3.46 23.13 13.30
CA ILE A 59 3.01 23.79 12.07
C ILE A 59 2.60 25.23 12.34
N GLU A 60 3.03 26.07 11.41
CA GLU A 60 2.59 27.45 11.27
C GLU A 60 1.30 27.48 10.45
N MET A 61 0.19 27.85 11.09
CA MET A 61 -1.07 28.10 10.39
C MET A 61 -0.92 29.31 9.46
N MET A 62 -1.65 29.32 8.35
CA MET A 62 -1.58 30.34 7.28
C MET A 62 -0.26 30.40 6.48
N ASP A 63 0.80 29.66 6.83
CA ASP A 63 1.98 29.55 5.95
C ASP A 63 1.65 28.65 4.73
N PRO A 64 1.89 29.11 3.48
CA PRO A 64 1.54 28.35 2.27
C PRO A 64 2.26 26.99 2.07
N LYS A 65 3.28 26.67 2.87
CA LYS A 65 4.07 25.42 2.80
C LYS A 65 3.88 24.51 4.02
N MET A 66 3.45 25.07 5.16
CA MET A 66 3.18 24.31 6.39
C MET A 66 1.68 23.98 6.55
N ASP A 67 0.80 24.87 6.11
CA ASP A 67 -0.65 24.73 6.30
C ASP A 67 -1.33 24.05 5.09
N ALA A 68 -1.72 22.78 5.27
CA ALA A 68 -2.48 22.03 4.28
C ALA A 68 -3.85 22.66 3.96
N GLY A 69 -4.45 23.41 4.90
CA GLY A 69 -5.69 24.16 4.70
C GLY A 69 -5.55 25.31 3.73
N MET A 70 -4.38 25.96 3.68
CA MET A 70 -4.10 27.04 2.73
C MET A 70 -4.09 26.55 1.28
N ILE A 71 -3.57 25.35 1.01
CA ILE A 71 -3.51 24.81 -0.36
C ILE A 71 -4.86 24.27 -0.84
N GLY A 72 -5.68 23.70 0.06
CA GLY A 72 -7.06 23.32 -0.28
C GLY A 72 -7.91 24.49 -0.78
N ASN A 73 -7.58 25.72 -0.35
CA ASN A 73 -8.23 26.96 -0.78
C ASN A 73 -7.60 27.60 -2.04
N GLN A 74 -6.43 27.12 -2.50
CA GLN A 74 -5.78 27.63 -3.72
C GLN A 74 -6.36 27.04 -5.01
N VAL A 75 -7.01 25.88 -4.93
CA VAL A 75 -7.64 25.25 -6.09
C VAL A 75 -9.05 25.80 -6.28
N ASN A 76 -9.28 26.49 -7.39
CA ASN A 76 -10.58 27.08 -7.76
C ASN A 76 -11.65 26.05 -8.17
N ARG A 77 -11.57 24.80 -7.66
CA ARG A 77 -12.58 23.75 -7.87
C ARG A 77 -13.05 23.20 -6.52
N LYS A 78 -14.32 22.83 -6.45
CA LYS A 78 -14.90 22.19 -5.27
C LYS A 78 -14.40 20.74 -5.20
N VAL A 79 -13.64 20.41 -4.16
CA VAL A 79 -13.26 19.02 -3.82
C VAL A 79 -14.52 18.27 -3.40
N LEU A 80 -14.87 17.19 -4.10
CA LEU A 80 -16.07 16.39 -3.86
C LEU A 80 -15.69 15.02 -3.28
N ASN A 81 -16.43 14.56 -2.26
CA ASN A 81 -16.41 13.15 -1.87
C ASN A 81 -17.30 12.31 -2.81
N PHE A 82 -17.22 10.98 -2.70
CA PHE A 82 -17.93 10.06 -3.60
C PHE A 82 -19.45 10.31 -3.68
N GLU A 83 -20.15 10.45 -2.55
CA GLU A 83 -21.59 10.74 -2.55
C GLU A 83 -21.94 12.11 -3.15
N GLN A 84 -21.11 13.12 -2.91
CA GLN A 84 -21.29 14.45 -3.48
C GLN A 84 -21.07 14.43 -5.00
N ALA A 85 -20.05 13.71 -5.47
CA ALA A 85 -19.76 13.56 -6.90
C ALA A 85 -20.85 12.80 -7.66
N ILE A 86 -21.50 11.81 -7.02
CA ILE A 86 -22.71 11.16 -7.55
C ILE A 86 -23.87 12.16 -7.67
N LYS A 87 -24.12 12.97 -6.62
CA LYS A 87 -25.20 13.98 -6.60
C LYS A 87 -24.97 15.11 -7.61
N ASP A 88 -23.71 15.47 -7.86
CA ASP A 88 -23.29 16.48 -8.83
C ASP A 88 -23.23 15.94 -10.28
N GLY A 89 -23.40 14.63 -10.46
CA GLY A 89 -23.36 13.97 -11.78
C GLY A 89 -21.97 13.85 -12.41
N THR A 90 -20.90 14.14 -11.66
CA THR A 90 -19.51 14.08 -12.13
C THR A 90 -18.95 12.66 -12.19
N ILE A 91 -19.58 11.72 -11.46
CA ILE A 91 -19.26 10.29 -11.44
C ILE A 91 -20.47 9.47 -11.88
N LYS A 92 -20.22 8.46 -12.72
CA LYS A 92 -21.21 7.45 -13.15
C LYS A 92 -21.10 6.20 -12.28
N ILE A 93 -22.20 5.78 -11.66
CA ILE A 93 -22.27 4.52 -10.88
C ILE A 93 -22.74 3.31 -11.68
N LYS A 94 -23.28 3.56 -12.89
CA LYS A 94 -23.86 2.57 -13.81
C LYS A 94 -23.57 2.97 -15.26
N ASP A 95 -23.82 2.04 -16.19
CA ASP A 95 -23.71 2.26 -17.64
C ASP A 95 -22.36 2.87 -18.04
N LEU A 96 -21.28 2.45 -17.37
CA LEU A 96 -19.91 2.85 -17.68
C LEU A 96 -19.50 2.23 -19.03
N SER A 97 -19.05 3.07 -19.96
CA SER A 97 -18.57 2.59 -21.25
C SER A 97 -17.22 1.87 -21.09
N LEU A 98 -16.89 0.97 -22.04
CA LEU A 98 -15.62 0.24 -22.00
C LEU A 98 -14.39 1.18 -21.94
N PRO A 99 -14.33 2.30 -22.68
CA PRO A 99 -13.26 3.30 -22.51
C PRO A 99 -13.20 3.90 -21.11
N GLU A 100 -14.35 4.16 -20.47
CA GLU A 100 -14.42 4.68 -19.10
C GLU A 100 -13.86 3.67 -18.10
N LEU A 101 -14.29 2.41 -18.18
CA LEU A 101 -13.79 1.31 -17.34
C LEU A 101 -12.27 1.15 -17.49
N ILE A 102 -11.74 1.01 -18.72
CA ILE A 102 -10.29 0.85 -18.96
C ILE A 102 -9.53 2.05 -18.38
N GLY A 103 -9.97 3.29 -18.64
CA GLY A 103 -9.28 4.49 -18.15
C GLY A 103 -9.26 4.61 -16.63
N ILE A 104 -10.33 4.20 -15.95
CA ILE A 104 -10.40 4.18 -14.48
C ILE A 104 -9.51 3.05 -13.92
N MET A 105 -9.60 1.84 -14.47
CA MET A 105 -8.84 0.67 -14.02
C MET A 105 -7.33 0.86 -14.19
N ASP A 106 -6.88 1.36 -15.35
CA ASP A 106 -5.46 1.68 -15.60
C ASP A 106 -4.93 2.70 -14.59
N THR A 107 -5.73 3.73 -14.28
CA THR A 107 -5.35 4.79 -13.34
C THR A 107 -5.29 4.26 -11.90
N CYS A 108 -6.21 3.35 -11.52
CA CYS A 108 -6.15 2.64 -10.24
C CYS A 108 -4.87 1.80 -10.12
N PHE A 109 -4.45 1.11 -11.18
CA PHE A 109 -3.18 0.37 -11.18
C PHE A 109 -1.95 1.28 -11.07
N CYS A 110 -1.96 2.45 -11.74
CA CYS A 110 -0.90 3.44 -11.58
C CYS A 110 -0.82 3.95 -10.13
N CYS A 111 -1.97 4.19 -9.48
CA CYS A 111 -2.04 4.56 -8.06
C CYS A 111 -1.53 3.45 -7.13
N LEU A 112 -1.93 2.19 -7.38
CA LEU A 112 -1.46 1.02 -6.64
C LEU A 112 0.06 0.88 -6.68
N ILE A 113 0.67 1.03 -7.86
CA ILE A 113 2.13 0.95 -7.99
C ILE A 113 2.81 2.14 -7.29
N THR A 114 2.25 3.35 -7.40
CA THR A 114 2.81 4.53 -6.73
C THR A 114 2.84 4.36 -5.20
N TRP A 115 1.84 3.67 -4.62
CA TRP A 115 1.83 3.25 -3.21
C TRP A 115 2.88 2.16 -2.90
N LEU A 116 3.02 1.15 -3.76
CA LEU A 116 4.03 0.08 -3.58
C LEU A 116 5.47 0.62 -3.61
N GLU A 117 5.70 1.78 -4.24
CA GLU A 117 6.96 2.53 -4.26
C GLU A 117 7.05 3.57 -3.10
N GLY A 118 6.28 3.41 -2.03
CA GLY A 118 6.46 4.11 -0.75
C GLY A 118 5.62 5.38 -0.50
N HIS A 119 4.75 5.78 -1.43
CA HIS A 119 3.85 6.93 -1.22
C HIS A 119 2.62 6.55 -0.37
N SER A 120 1.93 7.53 0.22
CA SER A 120 0.76 7.29 1.07
C SER A 120 -0.44 6.74 0.29
N LEU A 121 -1.16 5.76 0.87
CA LEU A 121 -2.47 5.30 0.38
C LEU A 121 -3.47 6.44 0.19
N ALA A 122 -3.49 7.41 1.12
CA ALA A 122 -4.39 8.56 1.08
C ALA A 122 -4.15 9.46 -0.15
N GLN A 123 -2.92 9.49 -0.66
CA GLN A 123 -2.49 10.34 -1.78
C GLN A 123 -2.43 9.61 -3.11
N THR A 124 -2.66 8.30 -3.12
CA THR A 124 -2.54 7.43 -4.28
C THR A 124 -3.85 6.67 -4.50
N VAL A 125 -3.96 5.46 -3.97
CA VAL A 125 -5.10 4.55 -4.17
C VAL A 125 -6.41 5.18 -3.72
N PHE A 126 -6.46 5.77 -2.51
CA PHE A 126 -7.67 6.42 -2.00
C PHE A 126 -7.97 7.81 -2.60
N THR A 127 -7.25 8.25 -3.64
CA THR A 127 -7.75 9.35 -4.48
C THR A 127 -8.88 8.88 -5.40
N CYS A 128 -8.95 7.57 -5.70
CA CYS A 128 -10.09 6.97 -6.40
C CYS A 128 -11.31 6.91 -5.49
N LEU A 129 -12.39 7.57 -5.90
CA LEU A 129 -13.63 7.70 -5.14
C LEU A 129 -14.48 6.41 -5.21
N TYR A 130 -14.37 5.62 -6.29
CA TYR A 130 -15.09 4.36 -6.43
C TYR A 130 -14.77 3.34 -5.32
N ILE A 131 -13.51 3.29 -4.87
CA ILE A 131 -13.09 2.33 -3.83
C ILE A 131 -13.46 2.79 -2.41
N HIS A 132 -13.92 4.02 -2.20
CA HIS A 132 -14.35 4.49 -0.88
C HIS A 132 -15.62 3.78 -0.41
N ASN A 133 -16.54 3.49 -1.33
CA ASN A 133 -17.83 2.89 -1.00
C ASN A 133 -18.37 1.99 -2.14
N PRO A 134 -17.74 0.81 -2.38
CA PRO A 134 -18.09 -0.06 -3.52
C PRO A 134 -19.55 -0.55 -3.53
N ASP A 135 -20.24 -0.51 -2.39
CA ASP A 135 -21.63 -0.95 -2.28
C ASP A 135 -22.60 -0.14 -3.16
N PHE A 136 -22.34 1.15 -3.36
CA PHE A 136 -23.13 2.05 -4.22
C PHE A 136 -22.80 1.94 -5.72
N ILE A 137 -21.80 1.16 -6.12
CA ILE A 137 -21.52 0.89 -7.53
C ILE A 137 -22.57 -0.12 -8.04
N GLU A 138 -23.28 0.26 -9.09
CA GLU A 138 -24.27 -0.58 -9.79
C GLU A 138 -23.61 -1.37 -10.94
N ASP A 139 -22.59 -0.81 -11.60
CA ASP A 139 -21.83 -1.50 -12.64
C ASP A 139 -21.07 -2.73 -12.08
N PRO A 140 -21.35 -3.96 -12.54
CA PRO A 140 -20.75 -5.16 -11.95
C PRO A 140 -19.23 -5.23 -12.12
N ALA A 141 -18.70 -4.75 -13.25
CA ALA A 141 -17.28 -4.84 -13.56
C ALA A 141 -16.48 -3.86 -12.68
N MET A 142 -16.95 -2.61 -12.59
CA MET A 142 -16.35 -1.61 -11.72
C MET A 142 -16.45 -2.00 -10.24
N LYS A 143 -17.56 -2.62 -9.81
CA LYS A 143 -17.73 -3.10 -8.43
C LYS A 143 -16.79 -4.24 -8.08
N ALA A 144 -16.69 -5.26 -8.92
CA ALA A 144 -15.78 -6.39 -8.72
C ALA A 144 -14.32 -5.91 -8.69
N PHE A 145 -13.93 -5.01 -9.60
CA PHE A 145 -12.61 -4.41 -9.66
C PHE A 145 -12.28 -3.56 -8.42
N ALA A 146 -13.21 -2.72 -7.96
CA ALA A 146 -13.02 -1.88 -6.77
C ALA A 146 -12.76 -2.73 -5.51
N LEU A 147 -13.53 -3.81 -5.33
CA LEU A 147 -13.30 -4.79 -4.25
C LEU A 147 -11.95 -5.52 -4.43
N GLY A 148 -11.58 -5.88 -5.66
CA GLY A 148 -10.30 -6.50 -5.99
C GLY A 148 -9.10 -5.63 -5.61
N ILE A 149 -9.12 -4.33 -5.95
CA ILE A 149 -8.06 -3.38 -5.58
C ILE A 149 -7.93 -3.24 -4.06
N LEU A 150 -9.03 -3.11 -3.33
CA LEU A 150 -9.01 -3.05 -1.86
C LEU A 150 -8.38 -4.32 -1.25
N LYS A 151 -8.71 -5.50 -1.79
CA LYS A 151 -8.12 -6.78 -1.35
C LYS A 151 -6.64 -6.90 -1.68
N ILE A 152 -6.21 -6.48 -2.87
CA ILE A 152 -4.78 -6.44 -3.22
C ILE A 152 -4.03 -5.50 -2.27
N CYS A 153 -4.61 -4.35 -1.90
CA CYS A 153 -4.01 -3.45 -0.92
C CYS A 153 -3.91 -4.09 0.48
N ASP A 154 -4.95 -4.78 0.97
CA ASP A 154 -4.88 -5.42 2.29
C ASP A 154 -3.85 -6.56 2.33
N ILE A 155 -3.83 -7.41 1.29
CA ILE A 155 -2.89 -8.53 1.18
C ILE A 155 -1.45 -8.02 1.08
N ALA A 156 -1.18 -7.02 0.22
CA ALA A 156 0.15 -6.44 0.09
C ALA A 156 0.61 -5.81 1.41
N ARG A 157 -0.25 -5.04 2.08
CA ARG A 157 0.00 -4.44 3.40
C ARG A 157 0.28 -5.51 4.46
N GLU A 158 -0.50 -6.59 4.50
CA GLU A 158 -0.28 -7.72 5.42
C GLU A 158 1.10 -8.36 5.20
N LYS A 159 1.49 -8.64 3.95
CA LYS A 159 2.80 -9.27 3.67
C LYS A 159 3.97 -8.34 3.98
N VAL A 160 3.87 -7.04 3.68
CA VAL A 160 4.91 -6.07 4.00
C VAL A 160 5.06 -5.87 5.51
N ASN A 161 3.95 -5.72 6.23
CA ASN A 161 3.99 -5.57 7.70
C ASN A 161 4.49 -6.85 8.38
N LYS A 162 4.17 -8.04 7.83
CA LYS A 162 4.67 -9.33 8.32
C LYS A 162 6.17 -9.52 8.08
N ALA A 163 6.72 -8.91 7.04
CA ALA A 163 8.17 -8.89 6.77
C ALA A 163 8.94 -7.92 7.70
N ALA A 164 8.25 -7.23 8.63
CA ALA A 164 8.85 -6.26 9.55
C ALA A 164 9.61 -5.11 8.85
N VAL A 165 9.14 -4.71 7.66
CA VAL A 165 9.63 -3.52 6.95
C VAL A 165 9.27 -2.28 7.77
N PHE A 166 10.24 -1.37 7.94
CA PHE A 166 10.05 -0.15 8.72
C PHE A 166 9.10 0.84 8.02
N GLU A 167 8.07 1.26 8.76
CA GLU A 167 7.10 2.24 8.29
C GLU A 167 7.75 3.64 8.18
N GLU A 168 7.33 4.41 7.17
CA GLU A 168 7.85 5.74 6.80
C GLU A 168 9.29 5.81 6.25
N GLU A 169 10.09 4.74 6.38
CA GLU A 169 11.40 4.61 5.71
C GLU A 169 11.25 3.96 4.32
N ASP A 170 10.74 2.72 4.29
CA ASP A 170 10.63 1.90 3.07
C ASP A 170 9.20 1.92 2.48
N PHE A 171 8.18 2.07 3.34
CA PHE A 171 6.78 1.88 2.98
C PHE A 171 5.81 2.62 3.91
N GLN A 172 4.63 3.00 3.39
CA GLN A 172 3.56 3.62 4.19
C GLN A 172 2.36 2.68 4.26
N SER A 173 2.18 2.02 5.41
CA SER A 173 1.15 1.00 5.63
C SER A 173 -0.18 1.57 6.13
N MET A 174 -0.12 2.77 6.72
CA MET A 174 -1.26 3.53 7.26
C MET A 174 -2.47 3.58 6.32
N THR A 175 -3.61 3.10 6.82
CA THR A 175 -4.87 3.02 6.06
C THR A 175 -5.79 4.23 6.26
N TYR A 176 -5.43 5.19 7.12
CA TYR A 176 -6.18 6.43 7.40
C TYR A 176 -7.67 6.22 7.74
N GLY A 177 -8.03 5.06 8.30
CA GLY A 177 -9.41 4.71 8.67
C GLY A 177 -10.27 4.14 7.53
N PHE A 178 -9.73 3.98 6.32
CA PHE A 178 -10.43 3.33 5.21
C PHE A 178 -10.60 1.82 5.43
N LYS A 179 -11.71 1.27 4.91
CA LYS A 179 -12.06 -0.16 5.03
C LYS A 179 -11.58 -0.94 3.80
N MET A 180 -10.79 -1.99 4.00
CA MET A 180 -10.23 -2.82 2.92
C MET A 180 -11.18 -3.95 2.44
N ALA A 181 -12.47 -3.66 2.32
CA ALA A 181 -13.51 -4.63 1.92
C ALA A 181 -13.58 -5.91 2.80
N ASN A 182 -13.23 -5.83 4.09
CA ASN A 182 -13.18 -6.95 5.04
C ASN A 182 -14.53 -7.67 5.24
N SER A 183 -15.65 -7.06 4.81
CA SER A 183 -16.99 -7.66 4.78
C SER A 183 -17.17 -8.72 3.69
N VAL A 184 -16.25 -8.81 2.73
CA VAL A 184 -16.29 -9.77 1.61
C VAL A 184 -15.06 -10.68 1.69
N THR A 185 -15.25 -11.98 1.50
CA THR A 185 -14.15 -12.95 1.45
C THR A 185 -13.41 -12.91 0.12
N ASP A 186 -12.11 -13.20 0.14
CA ASP A 186 -11.25 -13.13 -1.06
C ASP A 186 -11.77 -14.04 -2.17
N LEU A 187 -12.15 -15.29 -1.82
CA LEU A 187 -12.78 -16.25 -2.72
C LEU A 187 -14.03 -15.69 -3.42
N ARG A 188 -14.84 -14.88 -2.72
CA ARG A 188 -16.04 -14.25 -3.29
C ARG A 188 -15.67 -13.10 -4.22
N VAL A 189 -14.64 -12.31 -3.91
CA VAL A 189 -14.14 -11.26 -4.82
C VAL A 189 -13.55 -11.88 -6.09
N THR A 190 -12.75 -12.94 -5.97
CA THR A 190 -12.24 -13.71 -7.12
C THR A 190 -13.38 -14.30 -7.96
N GLY A 191 -14.43 -14.86 -7.33
CA GLY A 191 -15.63 -15.32 -8.02
C GLY A 191 -16.32 -14.20 -8.81
N MET A 192 -16.56 -13.05 -8.18
CA MET A 192 -17.18 -11.89 -8.85
C MET A 192 -16.34 -11.36 -10.02
N LEU A 193 -15.01 -11.34 -9.91
CA LEU A 193 -14.12 -10.96 -11.01
C LEU A 193 -14.21 -11.96 -12.17
N LYS A 194 -14.25 -13.27 -11.87
CA LYS A 194 -14.41 -14.33 -12.88
C LYS A 194 -15.78 -14.28 -13.56
N ASP A 195 -16.87 -14.06 -12.81
CA ASP A 195 -18.22 -13.92 -13.37
C ASP A 195 -18.30 -12.75 -14.37
N VAL A 196 -17.65 -11.64 -14.06
CA VAL A 196 -17.50 -10.46 -14.95
C VAL A 196 -16.67 -10.81 -16.18
N GLU A 197 -15.53 -11.50 -16.00
CA GLU A 197 -14.69 -11.96 -17.12
C GLU A 197 -15.48 -12.87 -18.06
N ASP A 198 -16.16 -13.90 -17.52
CA ASP A 198 -16.95 -14.87 -18.28
C ASP A 198 -18.15 -14.21 -18.99
N ASP A 199 -18.77 -13.16 -18.41
CA ASP A 199 -19.80 -12.38 -19.11
C ASP A 199 -19.23 -11.52 -20.25
N LEU A 200 -18.11 -10.81 -20.02
CA LEU A 200 -17.43 -10.05 -21.07
C LEU A 200 -16.94 -10.96 -22.20
N GLN A 201 -16.35 -12.11 -21.88
CA GLN A 201 -15.97 -13.13 -22.86
C GLN A 201 -17.20 -13.65 -23.62
N ARG A 202 -18.34 -13.89 -22.96
CA ARG A 202 -19.60 -14.28 -23.63
C ARG A 202 -20.10 -13.19 -24.57
N ARG A 203 -20.01 -11.91 -24.21
CA ARG A 203 -20.33 -10.79 -25.11
C ARG A 203 -19.41 -10.77 -26.34
N VAL A 204 -18.09 -10.90 -26.15
CA VAL A 204 -17.12 -10.99 -27.27
C VAL A 204 -17.38 -12.19 -28.17
N LYS A 205 -17.68 -13.37 -27.58
CA LYS A 205 -18.06 -14.60 -28.29
C LYS A 205 -19.45 -14.48 -28.96
N SER A 206 -20.37 -13.67 -28.47
CA SER A 206 -21.63 -13.39 -29.18
C SER A 206 -21.41 -12.59 -30.47
N THR A 207 -20.27 -11.89 -30.58
CA THR A 207 -19.85 -11.12 -31.76
C THR A 207 -18.97 -11.92 -32.74
N ARG A 208 -18.59 -13.18 -32.41
CA ARG A 208 -17.74 -14.05 -33.27
C ARG A 208 -18.13 -15.53 -33.15
N SER A 209 -18.31 -16.23 -34.29
CA SER A 209 -18.75 -17.64 -34.32
C SER A 209 -17.92 -18.61 -33.45
N ARG A 210 -18.59 -19.66 -32.95
CA ARG A 210 -18.21 -20.55 -31.83
C ARG A 210 -16.88 -21.34 -31.94
N GLN A 211 -16.15 -21.44 -30.81
CA GLN A 211 -15.75 -22.70 -30.09
C GLN A 211 -14.92 -22.37 -28.81
N GLY A 212 -14.76 -23.25 -27.80
CA GLY A 212 -15.59 -24.40 -27.44
C GLY A 212 -14.93 -25.59 -26.68
N GLU A 213 -14.38 -25.44 -25.46
CA GLU A 213 -13.81 -26.55 -24.65
C GLU A 213 -13.95 -26.35 -23.12
N GLU A 214 -14.03 -27.44 -22.34
CA GLU A 214 -14.22 -27.49 -20.87
C GLU A 214 -12.94 -27.98 -20.13
N ARG A 215 -12.88 -27.80 -18.80
CA ARG A 215 -11.73 -28.20 -17.95
C ARG A 215 -12.21 -28.69 -16.58
N ASP A 216 -11.67 -29.83 -16.13
CA ASP A 216 -11.97 -30.46 -14.82
C ASP A 216 -10.82 -30.21 -13.80
N PRO A 217 -11.08 -30.25 -12.46
CA PRO A 217 -10.14 -29.82 -11.42
C PRO A 217 -9.52 -30.95 -10.57
N GLU A 218 -8.80 -30.54 -9.51
CA GLU A 218 -8.20 -31.32 -8.40
C GLU A 218 -6.84 -32.01 -8.66
N VAL A 219 -5.93 -32.16 -7.68
CA VAL A 219 -5.43 -31.31 -6.56
C VAL A 219 -4.28 -32.11 -5.91
N GLU A 220 -3.17 -31.47 -5.54
CA GLU A 220 -2.22 -32.04 -4.55
C GLU A 220 -1.51 -30.87 -3.85
N LEU A 221 -1.43 -30.87 -2.51
CA LEU A 221 -1.37 -29.66 -1.67
C LEU A 221 0.05 -29.30 -1.15
N GLU A 222 0.23 -28.04 -0.75
CA GLU A 222 1.39 -27.44 -0.05
C GLU A 222 2.67 -27.17 -0.88
N THR A 223 3.27 -28.12 -1.60
CA THR A 223 4.16 -27.75 -2.74
C THR A 223 3.35 -27.07 -3.85
N SER A 224 2.04 -27.34 -3.86
CA SER A 224 1.00 -26.76 -4.70
C SER A 224 0.96 -25.23 -4.72
N ALA A 225 1.10 -24.57 -3.58
CA ALA A 225 0.77 -23.15 -3.47
C ALA A 225 1.75 -22.29 -4.26
N VAL A 226 3.03 -22.67 -4.25
CA VAL A 226 4.09 -22.01 -5.02
C VAL A 226 4.00 -22.38 -6.51
N ALA A 227 3.68 -23.64 -6.84
CA ALA A 227 3.49 -24.06 -8.23
C ALA A 227 2.26 -23.40 -8.89
N GLU A 228 1.15 -23.29 -8.16
CA GLU A 228 -0.07 -22.59 -8.61
C GLU A 228 0.18 -21.08 -8.66
N ALA A 229 0.91 -20.49 -7.71
CA ALA A 229 1.34 -19.09 -7.81
C ALA A 229 2.22 -18.85 -9.04
N GLN A 230 3.16 -19.74 -9.37
CA GLN A 230 3.99 -19.66 -10.57
C GLN A 230 3.13 -19.74 -11.84
N LYS A 231 2.16 -20.66 -11.89
CA LYS A 231 1.17 -20.78 -12.98
C LYS A 231 0.29 -19.52 -13.13
N LEU A 232 -0.17 -18.95 -12.03
CA LEU A 232 -0.92 -17.68 -12.01
C LEU A 232 -0.03 -16.50 -12.45
N MET A 233 1.26 -16.48 -12.12
CA MET A 233 2.21 -15.47 -12.60
C MET A 233 2.52 -15.60 -14.09
N VAL A 234 2.51 -16.81 -14.64
CA VAL A 234 2.59 -17.02 -16.11
C VAL A 234 1.32 -16.46 -16.77
N GLN A 235 0.13 -16.83 -16.29
CA GLN A 235 -1.14 -16.29 -16.80
C GLN A 235 -1.21 -14.75 -16.67
N ALA A 236 -0.71 -14.17 -15.57
CA ALA A 236 -0.65 -12.73 -15.39
C ALA A 236 0.26 -12.03 -16.42
N ALA A 237 1.39 -12.66 -16.79
CA ALA A 237 2.27 -12.14 -17.84
C ALA A 237 1.58 -12.13 -19.21
N ASP A 238 0.83 -13.18 -19.55
CA ASP A 238 0.06 -13.26 -20.80
C ASP A 238 -1.04 -12.17 -20.84
N LEU A 239 -1.78 -12.00 -19.73
CA LEU A 239 -2.84 -10.99 -19.61
C LEU A 239 -2.30 -9.55 -19.61
N LEU A 240 -1.08 -9.32 -19.12
CA LEU A 240 -0.43 -8.00 -19.14
C LEU A 240 -0.23 -7.47 -20.59
N SER A 241 -0.04 -8.37 -21.56
CA SER A 241 0.00 -8.00 -22.99
C SER A 241 -1.34 -7.44 -23.49
N ALA A 242 -2.46 -7.99 -23.01
CA ALA A 242 -3.79 -7.45 -23.31
C ALA A 242 -3.99 -6.06 -22.68
N ILE A 243 -3.53 -5.84 -21.44
CA ILE A 243 -3.54 -4.51 -20.80
C ILE A 243 -2.73 -3.52 -21.65
N HIS A 244 -1.50 -3.85 -22.02
CA HIS A 244 -0.62 -3.00 -22.83
C HIS A 244 -1.26 -2.57 -24.17
N THR A 245 -1.88 -3.51 -24.89
CA THR A 245 -2.58 -3.20 -26.15
C THR A 245 -3.89 -2.42 -25.94
N SER A 246 -4.48 -2.50 -24.75
CA SER A 246 -5.73 -1.80 -24.41
C SER A 246 -5.54 -0.33 -24.00
N LEU A 247 -4.35 0.10 -23.56
CA LEU A 247 -4.09 1.43 -22.95
C LEU A 247 -4.64 2.62 -23.74
N HIS A 248 -4.55 2.58 -25.07
CA HIS A 248 -5.04 3.65 -25.96
C HIS A 248 -6.57 3.71 -26.10
N HIS A 249 -7.28 2.66 -25.70
CA HIS A 249 -8.75 2.60 -25.71
C HIS A 249 -9.37 3.18 -24.44
N GLY A 250 -8.60 3.31 -23.36
CA GLY A 250 -9.05 3.95 -22.12
C GLY A 250 -9.18 5.46 -22.27
N ILE A 251 -10.19 6.05 -21.63
CA ILE A 251 -10.31 7.51 -21.50
C ILE A 251 -9.05 8.09 -20.86
N GLN A 252 -8.70 9.31 -21.27
CA GLN A 252 -7.55 10.04 -20.75
C GLN A 252 -7.99 11.06 -19.70
N ALA A 253 -7.08 11.39 -18.79
CA ALA A 253 -7.29 12.45 -17.82
C ALA A 253 -7.52 13.80 -18.52
N GLN A 254 -8.44 14.63 -18.01
CA GLN A 254 -8.76 15.89 -18.64
C GLN A 254 -7.75 16.97 -18.24
N ASN A 255 -7.16 17.65 -19.22
CA ASN A 255 -6.25 18.80 -19.03
C ASN A 255 -7.01 20.09 -18.63
N GLY A 256 -8.06 19.95 -17.82
CA GLY A 256 -9.08 20.96 -17.59
C GLY A 256 -8.97 21.63 -16.23
N THR A 257 -7.87 22.33 -15.94
CA THR A 257 -7.83 23.39 -14.90
C THR A 257 -6.60 24.28 -15.08
N THR A 258 -6.70 25.54 -14.64
CA THR A 258 -5.71 26.60 -14.90
C THR A 258 -4.41 26.41 -14.10
N LYS A 259 -3.25 26.54 -14.78
CA LYS A 259 -1.90 26.74 -14.21
C LYS A 259 -1.62 26.04 -12.86
N GLY A 260 -1.27 24.75 -12.92
CA GLY A 260 -0.63 24.04 -11.80
C GLY A 260 -1.29 22.70 -11.44
N ASP A 261 -2.58 22.55 -11.75
CA ASP A 261 -3.29 21.29 -11.57
C ASP A 261 -2.77 20.19 -12.51
N HIS A 262 -2.58 18.99 -11.95
CA HIS A 262 -2.29 17.79 -12.73
C HIS A 262 -3.59 17.32 -13.42
N PRO A 263 -3.54 16.71 -14.62
CA PRO A 263 -4.72 16.19 -15.29
C PRO A 263 -5.47 15.17 -14.42
N ILE A 264 -6.79 15.32 -14.30
CA ILE A 264 -7.61 14.46 -13.42
C ILE A 264 -8.41 13.45 -14.24
N MET A 265 -8.38 12.21 -13.78
CA MET A 265 -9.21 11.13 -14.31
C MET A 265 -10.60 11.15 -13.67
N MET A 266 -11.65 10.86 -14.45
CA MET A 266 -13.01 10.72 -13.91
C MET A 266 -13.02 9.69 -12.77
N GLY A 267 -13.60 10.06 -11.63
CA GLY A 267 -13.63 9.24 -10.42
C GLY A 267 -12.41 9.37 -9.51
N PHE A 268 -11.44 10.23 -9.80
CA PHE A 268 -10.30 10.52 -8.94
C PHE A 268 -10.35 11.97 -8.45
N GLU A 269 -10.07 12.20 -7.17
CA GLU A 269 -9.92 13.54 -6.59
C GLU A 269 -8.67 13.56 -5.68
N PRO A 270 -7.51 14.05 -6.17
CA PRO A 270 -6.25 14.06 -5.44
C PRO A 270 -6.30 14.75 -4.06
N LEU A 271 -7.23 15.69 -3.85
CA LEU A 271 -7.32 16.46 -2.61
C LEU A 271 -8.35 15.92 -1.60
N VAL A 272 -9.11 14.86 -1.94
CA VAL A 272 -10.21 14.35 -1.09
C VAL A 272 -9.76 13.99 0.34
N ASN A 273 -8.51 13.54 0.47
CA ASN A 273 -7.93 13.08 1.75
C ASN A 273 -6.97 14.08 2.39
N GLN A 274 -6.89 15.32 1.91
CA GLN A 274 -5.88 16.30 2.39
C GLN A 274 -5.95 16.55 3.91
N ARG A 275 -7.14 16.42 4.51
CA ARG A 275 -7.39 16.55 5.97
C ARG A 275 -7.03 15.31 6.79
N LEU A 276 -6.72 14.18 6.15
CA LEU A 276 -6.28 12.93 6.79
C LEU A 276 -4.75 12.80 6.83
N LEU A 277 -4.04 13.62 6.04
CA LEU A 277 -2.58 13.59 5.97
C LEU A 277 -1.99 14.09 7.29
N PRO A 278 -0.85 13.53 7.74
CA PRO A 278 -0.19 14.00 8.94
C PRO A 278 0.20 15.48 8.78
N PRO A 279 0.19 16.25 9.88
CA PRO A 279 0.49 17.67 9.87
C PRO A 279 2.00 17.82 9.57
N THR A 280 2.32 17.92 8.28
CA THR A 280 3.67 17.91 7.70
C THR A 280 3.66 18.70 6.39
N PHE A 281 4.85 19.08 5.89
CA PHE A 281 5.00 19.71 4.57
C PHE A 281 4.24 18.94 3.47
N PRO A 282 3.31 19.56 2.72
CA PRO A 282 2.54 18.90 1.67
C PRO A 282 3.43 18.34 0.55
N ARG A 283 3.65 17.02 0.55
CA ARG A 283 4.32 16.27 -0.52
C ARG A 283 3.25 15.65 -1.42
N TYR A 284 3.25 15.97 -2.71
CA TYR A 284 2.30 15.38 -3.67
C TYR A 284 2.88 14.10 -4.27
N ALA A 285 2.13 13.00 -4.17
CA ALA A 285 2.48 11.74 -4.85
C ALA A 285 2.36 11.91 -6.37
N LYS A 286 3.49 11.80 -7.07
CA LYS A 286 3.50 11.85 -8.54
C LYS A 286 3.11 10.47 -9.07
N ILE A 287 1.84 10.30 -9.40
CA ILE A 287 1.31 9.05 -9.99
C ILE A 287 2.09 8.70 -11.27
N ILE A 288 2.53 7.44 -11.37
CA ILE A 288 3.25 6.93 -12.54
C ILE A 288 2.38 6.93 -13.81
N LYS A 289 3.02 6.85 -14.98
CA LYS A 289 2.29 6.77 -16.26
C LYS A 289 1.78 5.35 -16.56
N ARG A 290 0.75 5.23 -17.39
CA ARG A 290 0.19 3.94 -17.85
C ARG A 290 1.21 3.06 -18.59
N GLU A 291 2.12 3.66 -19.36
CA GLU A 291 3.23 2.94 -20.02
C GLU A 291 4.25 2.40 -19.01
N GLU A 292 4.52 3.16 -17.94
CA GLU A 292 5.42 2.78 -16.84
C GLU A 292 4.79 1.67 -15.98
N MET A 293 3.46 1.68 -15.82
CA MET A 293 2.68 0.65 -15.10
C MET A 293 2.88 -0.75 -15.70
N VAL A 294 2.83 -0.89 -17.03
CA VAL A 294 3.04 -2.18 -17.70
C VAL A 294 4.47 -2.69 -17.46
N ASN A 295 5.46 -1.81 -17.60
CA ASN A 295 6.87 -2.16 -17.35
C ASN A 295 7.10 -2.57 -15.89
N TYR A 296 6.44 -1.90 -14.94
CA TYR A 296 6.53 -2.23 -13.53
C TYR A 296 5.90 -3.59 -13.21
N PHE A 297 4.69 -3.86 -13.70
CA PHE A 297 4.04 -5.16 -13.47
C PHE A 297 4.83 -6.31 -14.10
N SER A 298 5.39 -6.12 -15.29
CA SER A 298 6.27 -7.12 -15.91
C SER A 298 7.44 -7.51 -14.99
N ARG A 299 8.18 -6.51 -14.50
CA ARG A 299 9.27 -6.72 -13.52
C ARG A 299 8.80 -7.29 -12.18
N LEU A 300 7.61 -6.92 -11.71
CA LEU A 300 7.04 -7.46 -10.47
C LEU A 300 6.69 -8.95 -10.63
N ILE A 301 6.03 -9.31 -11.73
CA ILE A 301 5.68 -10.70 -12.05
C ILE A 301 6.94 -11.56 -12.15
N ASP A 302 7.98 -11.10 -12.85
CA ASP A 302 9.23 -11.85 -12.98
C ASP A 302 9.96 -11.99 -11.64
N ARG A 303 10.03 -10.93 -10.81
CA ARG A 303 10.55 -11.03 -9.44
C ARG A 303 9.76 -12.04 -8.59
N ILE A 304 8.43 -12.10 -8.71
CA ILE A 304 7.61 -13.08 -7.97
C ILE A 304 7.87 -14.51 -8.49
N LYS A 305 8.05 -14.72 -9.80
CA LYS A 305 8.47 -16.03 -10.35
C LYS A 305 9.81 -16.46 -9.77
N THR A 306 10.81 -15.57 -9.73
CA THR A 306 12.12 -15.85 -9.11
C THR A 306 11.96 -16.18 -7.62
N VAL A 307 11.12 -15.46 -6.87
CA VAL A 307 10.80 -15.81 -5.47
C VAL A 307 10.18 -17.21 -5.36
N CYS A 308 9.35 -17.65 -6.31
CA CYS A 308 8.83 -19.02 -6.32
C CYS A 308 9.92 -20.09 -6.54
N GLU A 309 11.09 -19.75 -7.08
CA GLU A 309 12.17 -20.72 -7.35
C GLU A 309 12.99 -21.06 -6.10
N VAL A 310 13.00 -20.18 -5.08
CA VAL A 310 13.82 -20.32 -3.86
C VAL A 310 13.53 -21.62 -3.08
N VAL A 311 12.30 -22.14 -3.16
CA VAL A 311 11.88 -23.37 -2.46
C VAL A 311 12.56 -24.64 -3.00
N ASN A 312 13.16 -24.57 -4.19
CA ASN A 312 13.89 -25.67 -4.79
C ASN A 312 15.35 -25.75 -4.32
N LEU A 313 15.83 -24.78 -3.52
CA LEU A 313 17.21 -24.72 -3.06
C LEU A 313 17.43 -25.67 -1.87
N PRO A 314 18.39 -26.61 -1.95
CA PRO A 314 18.46 -27.76 -1.04
C PRO A 314 19.15 -27.49 0.30
N ASN A 315 19.82 -26.34 0.47
CA ASN A 315 20.60 -26.05 1.67
C ASN A 315 20.64 -24.55 1.99
N LEU A 316 20.96 -24.23 3.23
CA LEU A 316 20.94 -22.86 3.76
C LEU A 316 21.93 -21.92 3.05
N HIS A 317 23.11 -22.40 2.62
CA HIS A 317 24.08 -21.53 1.94
C HIS A 317 23.53 -21.05 0.59
N CYS A 318 23.03 -21.96 -0.26
CA CYS A 318 22.43 -21.58 -1.53
C CYS A 318 21.22 -20.63 -1.37
N ILE A 319 20.44 -20.78 -0.30
CA ILE A 319 19.34 -19.86 0.01
C ILE A 319 19.87 -18.47 0.40
N LEU A 320 20.92 -18.39 1.22
CA LEU A 320 21.55 -17.10 1.59
C LEU A 320 22.19 -16.41 0.38
N ASP A 321 22.87 -17.17 -0.49
CA ASP A 321 23.44 -16.66 -1.73
C ASP A 321 22.33 -16.10 -2.64
N PHE A 322 21.22 -16.83 -2.81
CA PHE A 322 20.03 -16.36 -3.53
C PHE A 322 19.45 -15.06 -2.92
N PHE A 323 19.39 -14.95 -1.59
CA PHE A 323 18.93 -13.72 -0.93
C PHE A 323 19.84 -12.52 -1.23
N CYS A 324 21.16 -12.72 -1.29
CA CYS A 324 22.11 -11.70 -1.71
C CYS A 324 21.91 -11.30 -3.17
N GLU A 325 21.92 -12.26 -4.11
CA GLU A 325 21.72 -12.04 -5.54
C GLU A 325 20.38 -11.38 -5.87
N PHE A 326 19.31 -11.76 -5.15
CA PHE A 326 18.00 -11.13 -5.28
C PHE A 326 18.00 -9.69 -4.76
N SER A 327 18.72 -9.41 -3.67
CA SER A 327 18.80 -8.07 -3.07
C SER A 327 19.63 -7.09 -3.92
N GLU A 328 20.71 -7.57 -4.57
CA GLU A 328 21.53 -6.77 -5.50
C GLU A 328 20.73 -6.20 -6.68
N GLN A 329 19.63 -6.87 -7.07
CA GLN A 329 18.72 -6.42 -8.13
C GLN A 329 17.82 -5.24 -7.73
N SER A 330 17.96 -4.70 -6.51
CA SER A 330 17.09 -3.64 -5.95
C SER A 330 15.58 -3.96 -6.05
N PRO A 331 15.12 -5.10 -5.51
CA PRO A 331 13.74 -5.55 -5.56
C PRO A 331 12.80 -4.61 -4.76
N CYS A 332 11.59 -4.39 -5.27
CA CYS A 332 10.60 -3.55 -4.58
C CYS A 332 10.14 -4.20 -3.26
N VAL A 333 9.64 -3.37 -2.35
CA VAL A 333 9.26 -3.75 -0.97
C VAL A 333 8.40 -5.01 -0.93
N LEU A 334 7.35 -5.08 -1.78
CA LEU A 334 6.46 -6.22 -1.85
C LEU A 334 7.20 -7.51 -2.22
N SER A 335 8.08 -7.47 -3.22
CA SER A 335 8.84 -8.65 -3.66
C SER A 335 9.88 -9.13 -2.62
N ARG A 336 10.52 -8.20 -1.89
CA ARG A 336 11.34 -8.51 -0.71
C ARG A 336 10.54 -9.19 0.39
N SER A 337 9.37 -8.62 0.69
CA SER A 337 8.47 -9.13 1.74
C SER A 337 7.93 -10.51 1.42
N LEU A 338 7.60 -10.77 0.16
CA LEU A 338 7.20 -12.10 -0.33
C LEU A 338 8.34 -13.12 -0.21
N LEU A 339 9.59 -12.75 -0.54
CA LEU A 339 10.74 -13.64 -0.37
C LEU A 339 10.94 -14.03 1.11
N GLN A 340 10.95 -13.06 2.01
CA GLN A 340 11.13 -13.28 3.45
C GLN A 340 10.00 -14.13 4.05
N THR A 341 8.74 -13.82 3.72
CA THR A 341 7.56 -14.56 4.24
C THR A 341 7.38 -15.93 3.60
N THR A 342 7.94 -16.18 2.40
CA THR A 342 8.03 -17.51 1.79
C THR A 342 9.13 -18.34 2.44
N PHE A 343 10.30 -17.74 2.68
CA PHE A 343 11.43 -18.39 3.34
C PHE A 343 11.09 -18.85 4.75
N LEU A 344 10.57 -17.96 5.61
CA LEU A 344 10.26 -18.33 6.99
C LEU A 344 8.77 -18.13 7.32
N VAL A 345 8.10 -19.27 7.53
CA VAL A 345 6.70 -19.33 7.97
C VAL A 345 6.64 -19.26 9.50
N ASP A 346 5.49 -18.82 10.07
CA ASP A 346 5.25 -18.45 11.48
C ASP A 346 5.71 -19.45 12.57
N ASN A 347 6.09 -20.66 12.19
CA ASN A 347 6.54 -21.74 13.08
C ASN A 347 8.08 -21.91 13.14
N LYS A 348 8.87 -20.91 12.71
CA LYS A 348 10.34 -20.98 12.59
C LYS A 348 10.82 -22.13 11.68
N LYS A 349 9.96 -22.47 10.72
CA LYS A 349 10.22 -23.50 9.72
C LYS A 349 10.51 -22.85 8.39
N VAL A 350 11.65 -23.22 7.80
CA VAL A 350 12.02 -22.84 6.45
C VAL A 350 11.10 -23.57 5.48
N PHE A 351 10.43 -22.81 4.61
CA PHE A 351 9.40 -23.28 3.67
C PHE A 351 8.28 -24.12 4.33
N GLY A 352 8.04 -23.93 5.63
CA GLY A 352 7.05 -24.71 6.40
C GLY A 352 7.45 -26.16 6.73
N THR A 353 8.54 -26.69 6.15
CA THR A 353 8.94 -28.10 6.24
C THR A 353 10.01 -28.35 7.31
N HIS A 354 11.17 -27.68 7.20
CA HIS A 354 12.35 -27.92 8.04
C HIS A 354 12.49 -26.88 9.15
N LEU A 355 12.86 -27.29 10.37
CA LEU A 355 13.18 -26.32 11.42
C LEU A 355 14.47 -25.57 11.05
N MET A 356 14.48 -24.25 11.24
CA MET A 356 15.69 -23.43 10.97
C MET A 356 16.91 -23.91 11.79
N GLN A 357 16.69 -24.47 12.99
CA GLN A 357 17.75 -25.08 13.80
C GLN A 357 18.42 -26.28 13.12
N ASP A 358 17.64 -27.12 12.41
CA ASP A 358 18.18 -28.29 11.73
C ASP A 358 18.97 -27.89 10.49
N MET A 359 18.47 -26.89 9.73
CA MET A 359 19.22 -26.34 8.59
C MET A 359 20.54 -25.68 9.01
N VAL A 360 20.57 -24.97 10.15
CA VAL A 360 21.84 -24.45 10.72
C VAL A 360 22.76 -25.58 11.18
N LYS A 361 22.23 -26.66 11.80
CA LYS A 361 23.03 -27.84 12.17
C LYS A 361 23.62 -28.55 10.94
N ASP A 362 22.87 -28.66 9.85
CA ASP A 362 23.34 -29.27 8.61
C ASP A 362 24.35 -28.40 7.86
N ALA A 363 24.17 -27.08 7.85
CA ALA A 363 25.19 -26.13 7.39
C ALA A 363 26.49 -26.28 8.19
N LEU A 364 26.41 -26.33 9.53
CA LEU A 364 27.58 -26.55 10.41
C LEU A 364 28.26 -27.91 10.16
N ARG A 365 27.49 -28.99 9.95
CA ARG A 365 28.02 -30.31 9.57
C ARG A 365 28.79 -30.23 8.26
N SER A 366 28.19 -29.63 7.23
CA SER A 366 28.78 -29.51 5.90
C SER A 366 30.05 -28.65 5.90
N PHE A 367 29.99 -27.48 6.56
CA PHE A 367 31.04 -26.47 6.48
C PHE A 367 32.24 -26.72 7.42
N VAL A 368 31.98 -27.14 8.67
CA VAL A 368 33.04 -27.31 9.70
C VAL A 368 33.08 -28.70 10.35
N SER A 369 32.14 -29.60 10.04
CA SER A 369 32.12 -31.00 10.51
C SER A 369 32.49 -31.19 12.00
N PRO A 370 31.84 -30.46 12.93
CA PRO A 370 32.29 -30.40 14.31
C PRO A 370 32.11 -31.76 15.01
N PRO A 371 33.05 -32.21 15.86
CA PRO A 371 33.04 -33.57 16.42
C PRO A 371 31.74 -33.94 17.15
N VAL A 372 31.09 -32.99 17.83
CA VAL A 372 29.81 -33.20 18.53
C VAL A 372 28.64 -33.56 17.60
N LEU A 373 28.69 -33.15 16.32
CA LEU A 373 27.67 -33.49 15.31
C LEU A 373 28.03 -34.72 14.48
N SER A 374 29.21 -35.34 14.70
CA SER A 374 29.70 -36.50 13.96
C SER A 374 29.36 -37.81 14.69
N PRO A 375 28.53 -38.71 14.15
CA PRO A 375 28.16 -39.98 14.79
C PRO A 375 29.34 -40.91 15.12
N LYS A 376 30.52 -40.66 14.54
CA LYS A 376 31.75 -41.42 14.76
C LYS A 376 32.56 -40.93 15.98
N CYS A 377 32.19 -39.81 16.59
CA CYS A 377 32.90 -39.24 17.73
C CYS A 377 32.25 -39.62 19.07
N CYS A 378 33.07 -39.85 20.11
CA CYS A 378 32.57 -40.07 21.47
C CYS A 378 31.75 -38.89 22.03
N LEU A 379 32.00 -37.67 21.56
CA LEU A 379 31.25 -36.47 21.96
C LEU A 379 29.80 -36.46 21.44
N TYR A 380 29.46 -37.25 20.41
CA TYR A 380 28.11 -37.36 19.88
C TYR A 380 27.08 -37.89 20.89
N ASN A 381 27.53 -38.61 21.93
CA ASN A 381 26.68 -39.12 23.01
C ASN A 381 26.88 -38.38 24.35
N ASN A 382 27.71 -37.34 24.38
CA ASN A 382 27.94 -36.56 25.60
C ASN A 382 26.83 -35.50 25.77
N HIS A 383 26.11 -35.55 26.90
CA HIS A 383 24.98 -34.65 27.18
C HIS A 383 25.39 -33.17 27.21
N GLN A 384 26.45 -32.83 27.95
CA GLN A 384 26.93 -31.44 28.08
C GLN A 384 27.39 -30.88 26.72
N ALA A 385 27.99 -31.71 25.87
CA ALA A 385 28.37 -31.30 24.52
C ALA A 385 27.13 -31.00 23.65
N LYS A 386 26.06 -31.78 23.78
CA LYS A 386 24.76 -31.52 23.12
C LYS A 386 24.13 -30.21 23.60
N ASP A 387 24.04 -30.01 24.91
CA ASP A 387 23.47 -28.78 25.49
C ASP A 387 24.19 -27.53 24.98
N CYS A 388 25.51 -27.57 24.88
CA CYS A 388 26.33 -26.48 24.34
C CYS A 388 26.03 -26.19 22.85
N ILE A 389 25.96 -27.21 21.98
CA ILE A 389 25.70 -26.99 20.55
C ILE A 389 24.23 -26.60 20.30
N ASP A 390 23.28 -27.14 21.06
CA ASP A 390 21.86 -26.77 20.94
C ASP A 390 21.61 -25.33 21.44
N SER A 391 22.28 -24.91 22.51
CA SER A 391 22.27 -23.52 22.97
C SER A 391 22.89 -22.58 21.93
N PHE A 392 24.05 -22.94 21.35
CA PHE A 392 24.70 -22.18 20.28
C PHE A 392 23.78 -22.01 19.06
N VAL A 393 23.23 -23.12 18.54
CA VAL A 393 22.29 -23.09 17.40
C VAL A 393 21.04 -22.28 17.72
N THR A 394 20.51 -22.36 18.94
CA THR A 394 19.36 -21.54 19.38
C THR A 394 19.69 -20.04 19.33
N HIS A 395 20.91 -19.63 19.67
CA HIS A 395 21.36 -18.25 19.50
C HIS A 395 21.56 -17.86 18.03
N CYS A 396 22.16 -18.74 17.21
CA CYS A 396 22.35 -18.50 15.77
C CYS A 396 21.03 -18.36 15.00
N VAL A 397 19.96 -19.03 15.44
CA VAL A 397 18.64 -18.96 14.79
C VAL A 397 17.85 -17.69 15.17
N ARG A 398 18.19 -17.01 16.29
CA ARG A 398 17.45 -15.81 16.72
C ARG A 398 17.34 -14.74 15.63
N PRO A 399 18.42 -14.26 14.98
CA PRO A 399 18.33 -13.18 13.99
C PRO A 399 17.45 -13.49 12.76
N PHE A 400 17.15 -14.76 12.51
CA PHE A 400 16.27 -15.18 11.42
C PHE A 400 14.81 -15.24 11.85
N CYS A 401 14.53 -15.45 13.14
CA CYS A 401 13.25 -15.90 13.68
C CYS A 401 12.71 -15.00 14.82
N SER A 402 13.22 -13.77 14.93
CA SER A 402 12.90 -12.77 15.97
C SER A 402 12.12 -11.60 15.39
#